data_AF-A0A7S2S3H5-F1
#
_entry.id   AF-A0A7S2S3H5-F1
#
_cell.length_a   1.000
_cell.length_b   1.000
_cell.length_c   1.000
_cell.angle_alpha   90.00
_cell.angle_beta   90.00
_cell.angle_gamma   90.00
#
_symmetry.space_group_name_H-M   'P 1'
#
loop_
_entity.id
_entity.type
_entity.pdbx_description
1 polymer ?
#
loop_
_entity_poly.entity_id
_entity_poly.type
_entity_poly.pdbx_seq_one_letter_code
_entity_poly.pdbx_strand_id
1 'polypeptide(L)'
;GSLEDKLNEKEIRNPLMNTLPRPERTSREIFRNFLLLSSLFSTNHAAAVSCLSLASARLGSNIGTWQSGTLYISYTASALLGSTYVTKVLGARNGLALGMSLYCIYVASFILSIEATKGFSMAIAVFGGLLGGAAAGIMWTSQGSYFALTCEEYKESLTSELRDSSAQDQLDSHESTRSEDITSKLGGLFATILLAGEVIWRLFSTVAVQ
;
A
#
# COMPACT_ATOMS: atom_id res chain seq x y z
N GLY A 1 43.19 -8.19 -5.50
CA GLY A 1 41.98 -7.66 -6.17
C GLY A 1 41.32 -6.72 -5.20
N SER A 2 41.45 -5.42 -5.47
CA SER A 2 41.03 -4.35 -4.56
C SER A 2 39.50 -4.32 -4.45
N LEU A 3 38.97 -3.85 -3.33
CA LEU A 3 37.53 -3.66 -3.12
C LEU A 3 36.94 -2.68 -4.15
N GLU A 4 37.79 -1.81 -4.71
CA GLU A 4 37.49 -0.91 -5.82
C GLU A 4 37.22 -1.64 -7.14
N ASP A 5 37.90 -2.77 -7.42
CA ASP A 5 37.65 -3.56 -8.64
C ASP A 5 36.24 -4.15 -8.63
N LYS A 6 35.75 -4.57 -7.44
CA LYS A 6 34.40 -5.12 -7.27
C LYS A 6 33.30 -4.06 -7.29
N LEU A 7 33.62 -2.81 -6.93
CA LEU A 7 32.71 -1.66 -7.02
C LEU A 7 32.56 -1.22 -8.48
N ASN A 8 33.67 -1.12 -9.21
CA ASN A 8 33.66 -0.79 -10.64
C ASN A 8 32.94 -1.85 -11.48
N GLU A 9 33.10 -3.15 -11.16
CA GLU A 9 32.41 -4.21 -11.91
C GLU A 9 30.89 -4.21 -11.67
N LYS A 10 30.42 -3.80 -10.48
CA LYS A 10 28.98 -3.60 -10.20
C LYS A 10 28.41 -2.37 -10.90
N GLU A 11 29.21 -1.32 -11.07
CA GLU A 11 28.81 -0.08 -11.73
C GLU A 11 28.80 -0.24 -13.27
N ILE A 12 29.72 -1.04 -13.82
CA ILE A 12 29.83 -1.34 -15.27
C ILE A 12 28.86 -2.44 -15.73
N ARG A 13 28.36 -3.31 -14.84
CA ARG A 13 27.37 -4.35 -15.20
C ARG A 13 25.93 -3.85 -15.23
N ASN A 14 25.66 -2.66 -14.69
CA ASN A 14 24.33 -2.03 -14.64
C ASN A 14 23.89 -1.17 -15.86
N PRO A 15 24.75 -0.66 -16.76
CA PRO A 15 24.30 0.09 -17.93
C PRO A 15 23.71 -0.83 -19.02
N LEU A 16 24.28 -2.04 -19.21
CA LEU A 16 23.90 -2.97 -20.29
C LEU A 16 22.59 -3.72 -20.05
N MET A 17 22.08 -3.79 -18.80
CA MET A 17 20.73 -4.31 -18.52
C MET A 17 19.65 -3.23 -18.57
N ASN A 18 20.02 -1.94 -18.63
CA ASN A 18 19.09 -0.83 -18.80
C ASN A 18 18.88 -0.45 -20.28
N THR A 19 19.60 -1.07 -21.23
CA THR A 19 19.50 -0.77 -22.66
C THR A 19 18.56 -1.71 -23.43
N LEU A 20 18.11 -2.82 -22.83
CA LEU A 20 17.02 -3.58 -23.42
C LEU A 20 15.72 -2.80 -23.18
N PRO A 21 14.97 -2.43 -24.22
CA PRO A 21 13.64 -1.86 -24.05
C PRO A 21 12.85 -2.85 -23.19
N ARG A 22 12.43 -2.43 -22.00
CA ARG A 22 11.43 -3.20 -21.27
C ARG A 22 10.23 -3.30 -22.22
N PRO A 23 9.63 -4.49 -22.39
CA PRO A 23 8.43 -4.60 -23.20
C PRO A 23 7.45 -3.54 -22.70
N GLU A 24 7.05 -2.62 -23.57
CA GLU A 24 6.12 -1.55 -23.22
C GLU A 24 4.85 -2.22 -22.68
N ARG A 25 4.50 -1.91 -21.44
CA ARG A 25 3.29 -2.46 -20.84
C ARG A 25 2.10 -1.79 -21.49
N THR A 26 1.12 -2.58 -21.87
CA THR A 26 -0.12 -2.04 -22.42
C THR A 26 -0.91 -1.31 -21.34
N SER A 27 -1.69 -0.31 -21.74
CA SER A 27 -2.55 0.45 -20.83
C SER A 27 -3.46 -0.48 -20.01
N ARG A 28 -3.98 -1.53 -20.65
CA ARG A 28 -4.81 -2.58 -20.04
C ARG A 28 -4.09 -3.39 -18.96
N GLU A 29 -2.82 -3.73 -19.15
CA GLU A 29 -2.05 -4.47 -18.16
C GLU A 29 -1.76 -3.64 -16.92
N ILE A 30 -1.41 -2.36 -17.11
CA ILE A 30 -1.20 -1.41 -16.02
C ILE A 30 -2.49 -1.26 -15.21
N PHE A 31 -3.62 -1.07 -15.89
CA PHE A 31 -4.93 -0.99 -15.25
C PHE A 31 -5.32 -2.26 -14.50
N ARG A 32 -5.08 -3.45 -15.08
CA ARG A 32 -5.34 -4.72 -14.40
C ARG A 32 -4.49 -4.89 -13.15
N ASN A 33 -3.21 -4.53 -13.21
CA ASN A 33 -2.31 -4.59 -12.05
C ASN A 33 -2.76 -3.61 -10.96
N PHE A 34 -3.20 -2.41 -11.34
CA PHE A 34 -3.76 -1.42 -10.43
C PHE A 34 -5.02 -1.94 -9.73
N LEU A 35 -5.95 -2.56 -10.46
CA LEU A 35 -7.16 -3.17 -9.89
C LEU A 35 -6.83 -4.30 -8.92
N LEU A 36 -5.88 -5.16 -9.28
CA LEU A 36 -5.43 -6.25 -8.42
C LEU A 36 -4.83 -5.70 -7.12
N LEU A 37 -3.93 -4.71 -7.21
CA LEU A 37 -3.37 -4.07 -6.03
C LEU A 37 -4.46 -3.42 -5.18
N SER A 38 -5.39 -2.68 -5.80
CA SER A 38 -6.49 -2.00 -5.11
C SER A 38 -7.34 -2.98 -4.30
N SER A 39 -7.63 -4.15 -4.88
CA SER A 39 -8.41 -5.20 -4.25
C SER A 39 -7.67 -5.85 -3.07
N LEU A 40 -6.38 -6.16 -3.24
CA LEU A 40 -5.54 -6.72 -2.18
C LEU A 40 -5.35 -5.73 -1.03
N PHE A 41 -5.06 -4.47 -1.36
CA PHE A 41 -4.93 -3.39 -0.39
C PHE A 41 -6.22 -3.21 0.41
N SER A 42 -7.37 -3.13 -0.29
CA SER A 42 -8.68 -2.95 0.34
C SER A 42 -8.98 -4.08 1.33
N THR A 43 -8.80 -5.34 0.92
CA THR A 43 -9.04 -6.50 1.78
C THR A 43 -8.14 -6.50 3.02
N ASN A 44 -6.84 -6.25 2.83
CA ASN A 44 -5.88 -6.21 3.91
C ASN A 44 -6.14 -5.06 4.89
N HIS A 45 -6.46 -3.86 4.37
CA HIS A 45 -6.80 -2.70 5.18
C HIS A 45 -8.11 -2.92 5.96
N ALA A 46 -9.15 -3.43 5.30
CA ALA A 46 -10.43 -3.72 5.94
C ALA A 46 -10.31 -4.75 7.07
N ALA A 47 -9.42 -5.74 6.93
CA ALA A 47 -9.14 -6.71 7.99
C ALA A 47 -8.51 -6.02 9.23
N ALA A 48 -7.53 -5.13 9.01
CA ALA A 48 -6.91 -4.37 10.09
C ALA A 48 -7.92 -3.41 10.77
N VAL A 49 -8.72 -2.67 10.00
CA VAL A 49 -9.76 -1.77 10.53
C VAL A 49 -10.85 -2.54 11.29
N SER A 50 -11.18 -3.76 10.86
CA SER A 50 -12.10 -4.64 11.59
C SER A 50 -11.54 -5.02 12.96
N CYS A 51 -10.26 -5.40 13.04
CA CYS A 51 -9.61 -5.70 14.33
C CYS A 51 -9.62 -4.47 15.26
N LEU A 52 -9.31 -3.30 14.71
CA LEU A 52 -9.35 -2.04 15.45
C LEU A 52 -10.76 -1.72 15.98
N SER A 53 -11.79 -1.95 15.17
CA SER A 53 -13.20 -1.73 15.55
C SER A 53 -13.67 -2.72 16.63
N LEU A 54 -13.16 -3.96 16.59
CA LEU A 54 -13.50 -5.02 17.56
C LEU A 54 -12.65 -4.99 18.82
N ALA A 55 -11.59 -4.17 18.88
CA ALA A 55 -10.59 -4.23 19.93
C ALA A 55 -11.18 -4.08 21.33
N SER A 56 -12.01 -3.06 21.55
CA SER A 56 -12.65 -2.82 22.85
C SER A 56 -13.68 -3.91 23.22
N ALA A 57 -14.35 -4.50 22.23
CA ALA A 57 -15.36 -5.53 22.45
C ALA A 57 -14.74 -6.89 22.80
N ARG A 58 -13.65 -7.27 22.13
CA ARG A 58 -13.03 -8.60 22.28
C ARG A 58 -11.90 -8.65 23.30
N LEU A 59 -11.09 -7.60 23.42
CA LEU A 59 -9.97 -7.54 24.39
C LEU A 59 -10.33 -6.83 25.69
N GLY A 60 -11.54 -6.25 25.75
CA GLY A 60 -11.99 -5.40 26.84
C GLY A 60 -11.44 -3.97 26.75
N SER A 61 -12.11 -3.06 27.46
CA SER A 61 -11.86 -1.61 27.32
C SER A 61 -10.43 -1.20 27.61
N ASN A 62 -9.74 -1.84 28.57
CA ASN A 62 -8.37 -1.46 28.93
C ASN A 62 -7.38 -1.86 27.82
N ILE A 63 -7.31 -3.14 27.45
CA ILE A 63 -6.35 -3.64 26.45
C ILE A 63 -6.66 -3.08 25.06
N GLY A 64 -7.93 -3.03 24.67
CA GLY A 64 -8.35 -2.49 23.38
C GLY A 64 -7.99 -1.01 23.20
N THR A 65 -8.12 -0.20 24.27
CA THR A 65 -7.72 1.22 24.24
C THR A 65 -6.21 1.36 24.07
N TRP A 66 -5.41 0.58 24.82
CA TRP A 66 -3.95 0.61 24.68
C TRP A 66 -3.48 0.19 23.30
N GLN A 67 -4.00 -0.92 22.75
CA GLN A 67 -3.67 -1.35 21.39
C GLN A 67 -3.99 -0.27 20.36
N SER A 68 -5.18 0.31 20.43
CA SER A 68 -5.64 1.35 19.49
C SER A 68 -4.80 2.62 19.61
N GLY A 69 -4.55 3.07 20.85
CA GLY A 69 -3.72 4.25 21.12
C GLY A 69 -2.29 4.07 20.62
N THR A 70 -1.68 2.92 20.92
CA THR A 70 -0.33 2.58 20.45
C THR A 70 -0.27 2.51 18.92
N LEU A 71 -1.31 1.99 18.26
CA LEU A 71 -1.41 1.98 16.80
C LEU A 71 -1.39 3.41 16.23
N TYR A 72 -2.21 4.32 16.76
CA TYR A 72 -2.27 5.70 16.25
C TYR A 72 -0.98 6.49 16.54
N ILE A 73 -0.37 6.29 17.70
CA ILE A 73 0.92 6.91 18.05
C ILE A 73 2.02 6.40 17.11
N SER A 74 2.12 5.08 16.92
CA SER A 74 3.12 4.47 16.04
C SER A 74 2.88 4.83 14.56
N TYR A 75 1.62 4.91 14.12
CA TYR A 75 1.26 5.41 12.80
C TYR A 75 1.77 6.84 12.59
N THR A 76 1.49 7.73 13.53
CA THR A 76 1.92 9.12 13.45
C THR A 76 3.45 9.22 13.43
N ALA A 77 4.13 8.52 14.33
CA ALA A 77 5.59 8.51 14.40
C ALA A 77 6.23 7.95 13.12
N SER A 78 5.71 6.82 12.61
CA SER A 78 6.22 6.21 11.39
C SER A 78 5.95 7.06 10.16
N ALA A 79 4.78 7.70 10.04
CA ALA A 79 4.45 8.58 8.94
C ALA A 79 5.39 9.81 8.90
N LEU A 80 5.67 10.41 10.07
CA LEU A 80 6.53 11.59 10.18
C LEU A 80 8.02 11.28 10.01
N LEU A 81 8.51 10.19 10.59
CA LEU A 81 9.95 9.98 10.75
C LEU A 81 10.57 8.97 9.78
N GLY A 82 9.80 7.99 9.30
CA GLY A 82 10.38 6.81 8.66
C GLY A 82 9.80 6.41 7.32
N SER A 83 8.51 6.62 7.10
CA SER A 83 7.78 6.00 5.99
C SER A 83 8.26 6.48 4.63
N THR A 84 8.56 7.78 4.50
CA THR A 84 9.13 8.35 3.27
C THR A 84 10.52 7.77 2.97
N TYR A 85 11.38 7.61 3.99
CA TYR A 85 12.70 7.02 3.82
C TYR A 85 12.61 5.56 3.38
N VAL A 86 11.79 4.76 4.07
CA VAL A 86 11.55 3.35 3.75
C VAL A 86 11.00 3.20 2.32
N THR A 87 10.03 4.03 1.94
CA THR A 87 9.44 4.01 0.59
C THR A 87 10.46 4.39 -0.49
N LYS A 88 11.35 5.35 -0.21
CA LYS A 88 12.44 5.73 -1.13
C LYS A 88 13.46 4.61 -1.32
N VAL A 89 13.82 3.89 -0.25
CA VAL A 89 14.85 2.83 -0.30
C VAL A 89 14.29 1.54 -0.91
N LEU A 90 13.09 1.12 -0.50
CA LEU A 90 12.49 -0.14 -0.98
C LEU A 90 11.78 0.01 -2.32
N GLY A 91 11.34 1.24 -2.65
CA GLY A 91 10.43 1.52 -3.75
C GLY A 91 8.96 1.28 -3.37
N ALA A 92 8.06 1.89 -4.14
CA ALA A 92 6.63 1.91 -3.82
C ALA A 92 5.99 0.52 -3.74
N ARG A 93 6.31 -0.39 -4.68
CA ARG A 93 5.75 -1.74 -4.71
C ARG A 93 6.19 -2.60 -3.52
N ASN A 94 7.48 -2.57 -3.19
CA ASN A 94 8.01 -3.35 -2.07
C ASN A 94 7.60 -2.75 -0.72
N GLY A 95 7.52 -1.42 -0.62
CA GLY A 95 7.01 -0.74 0.57
C GLY A 95 5.54 -1.09 0.84
N LEU A 96 4.70 -1.18 -0.20
CA LEU A 96 3.34 -1.69 -0.09
C LEU A 96 3.30 -3.14 0.41
N ALA A 97 4.10 -4.03 -0.18
CA ALA A 97 4.16 -5.43 0.24
C ALA A 97 4.62 -5.59 1.70
N LEU A 98 5.61 -4.79 2.12
CA LEU A 98 6.09 -4.75 3.51
C LEU A 98 4.98 -4.27 4.45
N GLY A 99 4.34 -3.15 4.14
CA GLY A 99 3.24 -2.61 4.94
C GLY A 99 2.09 -3.60 5.07
N MET A 100 1.67 -4.25 3.97
CA MET A 100 0.64 -5.28 4.02
C MET A 100 1.06 -6.49 4.86
N SER A 101 2.32 -6.94 4.75
CA SER A 101 2.84 -8.06 5.55
C SER A 101 2.85 -7.75 7.05
N LEU A 102 3.22 -6.53 7.44
CA LEU A 102 3.18 -6.09 8.83
C LEU A 102 1.74 -5.97 9.36
N TYR A 103 0.77 -5.61 8.51
CA TYR A 103 -0.66 -5.69 8.86
C TYR A 103 -1.13 -7.12 9.11
N CYS A 104 -0.66 -8.11 8.35
CA CYS A 104 -0.95 -9.51 8.65
C CYS A 104 -0.46 -9.90 10.06
N ILE A 105 0.73 -9.42 10.45
CA ILE A 105 1.28 -9.66 11.80
C ILE A 105 0.45 -8.95 12.87
N TYR A 106 -0.03 -7.73 12.61
CA TYR A 106 -0.95 -7.02 13.49
C TYR A 106 -2.25 -7.80 13.70
N VAL A 107 -2.88 -8.29 12.63
CA VAL A 107 -4.10 -9.11 12.69
C VAL A 107 -3.85 -10.42 13.45
N ALA A 108 -2.74 -11.10 13.19
CA ALA A 108 -2.35 -12.30 13.94
C ALA A 108 -2.13 -12.01 15.43
N SER A 109 -1.48 -10.88 15.76
CA SER A 109 -1.28 -10.45 17.15
C SER A 109 -2.61 -10.15 17.84
N PHE A 110 -3.57 -9.57 17.14
CA PHE A 110 -4.92 -9.36 17.66
C PHE A 110 -5.60 -10.69 18.01
N ILE A 111 -5.59 -11.66 17.11
CA ILE A 111 -6.18 -12.98 17.35
C ILE A 111 -5.46 -13.69 18.51
N LEU A 112 -4.13 -13.67 18.54
CA LEU A 112 -3.35 -14.27 19.63
C LEU A 112 -3.62 -13.59 20.98
N SER A 113 -3.85 -12.29 21.00
CA SER A 113 -4.16 -11.53 22.23
C SER A 113 -5.51 -11.93 22.83
N ILE A 114 -6.48 -12.37 22.02
CA ILE A 114 -7.79 -12.87 22.48
C ILE A 114 -7.62 -14.17 23.29
N GLU A 115 -6.79 -15.09 22.80
CA GLU A 115 -6.61 -16.42 23.40
C GLU A 115 -5.53 -16.45 24.50
N ALA A 116 -4.69 -15.42 24.60
CA ALA A 116 -3.58 -15.38 25.56
C ALA A 116 -4.05 -15.21 27.01
N THR A 117 -3.26 -15.74 27.95
CA THR A 117 -3.47 -15.47 29.37
C THR A 117 -3.36 -13.97 29.67
N LYS A 118 -4.14 -13.48 30.64
CA LYS A 118 -4.31 -12.04 30.94
C LYS A 118 -2.99 -11.26 31.10
N GLY A 119 -1.94 -11.90 31.61
CA GLY A 119 -0.62 -11.27 31.79
C GLY A 119 0.13 -11.01 30.48
N PHE A 120 -0.08 -11.83 29.45
CA PHE A 120 0.64 -11.73 28.18
C PHE A 120 -0.20 -11.08 27.06
N SER A 121 -1.52 -11.12 27.17
CA SER A 121 -2.48 -10.52 26.22
C SER A 121 -2.19 -9.03 25.94
N MET A 122 -1.91 -8.24 26.99
CA MET A 122 -1.59 -6.81 26.84
C MET A 122 -0.28 -6.59 26.07
N ALA A 123 0.77 -7.36 26.38
CA ALA A 123 2.06 -7.23 25.70
C ALA A 123 1.94 -7.56 24.21
N ILE A 124 1.21 -8.62 23.86
CA ILE A 124 0.91 -8.98 22.46
C ILE A 124 0.10 -7.86 21.78
N ALA A 125 -0.94 -7.35 22.44
CA ALA A 125 -1.80 -6.33 21.86
C ALA A 125 -1.04 -5.03 21.57
N VAL A 126 -0.21 -4.57 22.52
CA VAL A 126 0.63 -3.38 22.36
C VAL A 126 1.68 -3.59 21.27
N PHE A 127 2.36 -4.74 21.24
CA PHE A 127 3.32 -5.07 20.18
C PHE A 127 2.65 -5.10 18.80
N GLY A 128 1.49 -5.73 18.69
CA GLY A 128 0.67 -5.72 17.50
C GLY A 128 0.32 -4.29 17.09
N GLY A 129 -0.16 -3.47 18.02
CA GLY A 129 -0.47 -2.05 17.79
C GLY A 129 0.73 -1.26 17.26
N LEU A 130 1.92 -1.45 17.83
CA LEU A 130 3.16 -0.81 17.35
C LEU A 130 3.44 -1.18 15.89
N LEU A 131 3.42 -2.48 15.57
CA LEU A 131 3.66 -2.95 14.20
C LEU A 131 2.57 -2.49 13.24
N GLY A 132 1.31 -2.53 13.66
CA GLY A 132 0.17 -2.05 12.88
C GLY A 132 0.29 -0.55 12.56
N GLY A 133 0.69 0.26 13.53
CA GLY A 133 0.94 1.69 13.28
C GLY A 133 2.07 1.92 12.27
N ALA A 134 3.21 1.26 12.47
CA ALA A 134 4.36 1.36 11.57
C ALA A 134 4.02 0.89 10.15
N ALA A 135 3.27 -0.22 10.05
CA ALA A 135 2.74 -0.76 8.80
C ALA A 135 1.88 0.28 8.07
N ALA A 136 0.94 0.91 8.78
CA ALA A 136 0.04 1.90 8.23
C ALA A 136 0.81 3.07 7.60
N GLY A 137 1.83 3.61 8.30
CA GLY A 137 2.63 4.72 7.81
C GLY A 137 3.36 4.38 6.51
N ILE A 138 4.07 3.24 6.51
CA ILE A 138 4.83 2.77 5.32
C ILE A 138 3.88 2.52 4.16
N MET A 139 2.76 1.82 4.44
CA MET A 139 1.80 1.40 3.44
C MET A 139 1.13 2.60 2.76
N TRP A 140 0.61 3.57 3.52
CA TRP A 140 -0.05 4.77 2.94
C TRP A 140 0.93 5.65 2.16
N THR A 141 2.17 5.79 2.65
CA THR A 141 3.20 6.53 1.92
C THR A 141 3.57 5.85 0.60
N SER A 142 3.78 4.54 0.65
CA SER A 142 4.08 3.72 -0.53
C SER A 142 2.91 3.66 -1.52
N GLN A 143 1.67 3.66 -1.03
CA GLN A 143 0.47 3.71 -1.85
C GLN A 143 0.42 4.99 -2.67
N GLY A 144 0.67 6.16 -2.05
CA GLY A 144 0.69 7.43 -2.77
C GLY A 144 1.75 7.46 -3.88
N SER A 145 2.97 6.98 -3.60
CA SER A 145 4.03 6.88 -4.61
C SER A 145 3.69 5.89 -5.73
N TYR A 146 3.12 4.72 -5.40
CA TYR A 146 2.69 3.75 -6.39
C TYR A 146 1.62 4.34 -7.31
N PHE A 147 0.69 5.09 -6.73
CA PHE A 147 -0.40 5.75 -7.45
C PHE A 147 0.12 6.74 -8.49
N ALA A 148 1.02 7.63 -8.07
CA ALA A 148 1.62 8.64 -8.94
C ALA A 148 2.35 7.98 -10.11
N LEU A 149 3.21 6.99 -9.84
CA LEU A 149 3.96 6.27 -10.85
C LEU A 149 3.04 5.50 -11.82
N THR A 150 1.97 4.89 -11.31
CA THR A 150 1.02 4.15 -12.14
C THR A 150 0.20 5.07 -13.05
N CYS A 151 -0.17 6.25 -12.57
CA CYS A 151 -0.88 7.24 -13.38
C CYS A 151 0.01 7.75 -14.53
N GLU A 152 1.30 7.98 -14.25
CA GLU A 152 2.30 8.38 -15.25
C GLU A 152 2.50 7.28 -16.31
N GLU A 153 2.76 6.03 -15.88
CA GLU A 153 2.94 4.88 -16.78
C GLU A 153 1.66 4.61 -17.62
N TYR A 154 0.48 4.76 -17.02
CA TYR A 154 -0.79 4.61 -17.73
C TYR A 154 -1.02 5.72 -18.75
N LYS A 155 -0.63 6.97 -18.45
CA LYS A 155 -0.72 8.09 -19.38
C LYS A 155 0.19 7.88 -20.60
N GLU A 156 1.43 7.48 -20.35
CA GLU A 156 2.43 7.24 -21.41
C GLU A 156 1.99 6.12 -22.36
N SER A 157 1.57 4.97 -21.80
CA SER A 157 1.08 3.84 -22.59
C SER A 157 -0.18 4.19 -23.40
N LEU A 158 -1.15 4.88 -22.80
CA LEU A 158 -2.36 5.33 -23.51
C LEU A 158 -2.02 6.31 -24.63
N THR A 159 -1.05 7.20 -24.41
CA THR A 159 -0.60 8.16 -25.42
C THR A 159 0.10 7.44 -26.57
N SER A 160 0.97 6.47 -26.29
CA SER A 160 1.63 5.63 -27.31
C SER A 160 0.60 4.91 -28.19
N GLU A 161 -0.39 4.24 -27.58
CA GLU A 161 -1.47 3.54 -28.30
C GLU A 161 -2.32 4.46 -29.20
N LEU A 162 -2.54 5.71 -28.79
CA LEU A 162 -3.28 6.71 -29.58
C LEU A 162 -2.48 7.25 -30.77
N ARG A 163 -1.16 7.41 -30.61
CA ARG A 163 -0.26 7.85 -31.71
C ARG A 163 -0.23 6.82 -32.83
N ASP A 164 -0.14 5.55 -32.49
CA ASP A 164 -0.18 4.44 -33.46
C ASP A 164 -1.53 4.32 -34.17
N SER A 165 -2.60 4.82 -33.56
CA SER A 165 -3.98 4.76 -34.09
C SER A 165 -4.34 5.92 -35.04
N SER A 166 -3.38 6.68 -35.58
CA SER A 166 -3.57 7.77 -36.57
C SER A 166 -4.40 8.98 -36.11
N ALA A 167 -4.50 9.25 -34.80
CA ALA A 167 -5.22 10.38 -34.21
C ALA A 167 -4.30 11.52 -33.70
N GLN A 168 -3.21 11.78 -34.43
CA GLN A 168 -2.09 12.62 -33.97
C GLN A 168 -2.42 14.12 -33.83
N ASP A 169 -3.38 14.65 -34.60
CA ASP A 169 -3.58 16.10 -34.80
C ASP A 169 -4.28 16.86 -33.64
N GLN A 170 -4.73 16.16 -32.58
CA GLN A 170 -5.43 16.77 -31.44
C GLN A 170 -4.70 16.63 -30.09
N LEU A 171 -3.44 16.19 -30.09
CA LEU A 171 -2.79 15.69 -28.87
C LEU A 171 -2.18 16.80 -27.97
N ASP A 172 -1.68 17.89 -28.55
CA ASP A 172 -0.73 18.78 -27.85
C ASP A 172 -1.39 19.86 -26.95
N SER A 173 -2.66 20.22 -27.17
CA SER A 173 -3.36 21.21 -26.34
C SER A 173 -4.15 20.62 -25.17
N HIS A 174 -4.27 19.29 -25.08
CA HIS A 174 -5.12 18.58 -24.12
C HIS A 174 -4.35 17.74 -23.08
N GLU A 175 -3.02 17.75 -23.10
CA GLU A 175 -2.21 16.83 -22.29
C GLU A 175 -2.33 17.06 -20.77
N SER A 176 -2.36 18.33 -20.34
CA SER A 176 -2.48 18.67 -18.91
C SER A 176 -3.83 18.25 -18.33
N THR A 177 -4.93 18.60 -19.01
CA THR A 177 -6.30 18.21 -18.62
C THR A 177 -6.47 16.70 -18.57
N ARG A 178 -5.85 15.96 -19.51
CA ARG A 178 -5.91 14.50 -19.53
C ARG A 178 -5.20 13.85 -18.33
N SER A 179 -4.13 14.47 -17.82
CA SER A 179 -3.36 13.95 -16.68
C SER A 179 -4.14 14.04 -15.36
N GLU A 180 -4.82 15.17 -15.14
CA GLU A 180 -5.72 15.36 -14.00
C GLU A 180 -6.91 14.39 -14.06
N ASP A 181 -7.48 14.19 -15.26
CA ASP A 181 -8.58 13.25 -15.48
C ASP A 181 -8.20 11.81 -15.15
N ILE A 182 -7.01 11.34 -15.56
CA ILE A 182 -6.54 9.98 -15.28
C ILE A 182 -6.35 9.79 -13.77
N THR A 183 -5.68 10.74 -13.12
CA THR A 183 -5.42 10.67 -11.68
C THR A 183 -6.73 10.64 -10.88
N SER A 184 -7.68 11.51 -11.26
CA SER A 184 -9.01 11.57 -10.65
C SER A 184 -9.81 10.27 -10.87
N LYS A 185 -9.82 9.73 -12.10
CA LYS A 185 -10.52 8.48 -12.43
C LYS A 185 -9.98 7.29 -11.66
N LEU A 186 -8.66 7.09 -11.69
CA LEU A 186 -8.04 6.01 -10.94
C LEU A 186 -8.24 6.21 -9.44
N GLY A 187 -8.12 7.45 -8.95
CA GLY A 187 -8.29 7.81 -7.53
C GLY A 187 -9.68 7.47 -7.03
N GLY A 188 -10.71 7.88 -7.79
CA GLY A 188 -12.10 7.57 -7.49
C GLY A 188 -12.39 6.07 -7.54
N LEU A 189 -11.80 5.34 -8.49
CA LEU A 189 -11.95 3.89 -8.59
C LEU A 189 -11.32 3.16 -7.39
N PHE A 190 -10.11 3.55 -6.99
CA PHE A 190 -9.46 3.02 -5.80
C PHE A 190 -10.28 3.30 -4.54
N ALA A 191 -10.74 4.54 -4.36
CA ALA A 191 -11.58 4.92 -3.22
C ALA A 191 -12.88 4.10 -3.19
N THR A 192 -13.50 3.85 -4.34
CA THR A 192 -14.70 3.01 -4.45
C THR A 192 -14.42 1.57 -4.00
N ILE A 193 -13.34 0.96 -4.48
CA ILE A 193 -12.94 -0.42 -4.10
C ILE A 193 -12.59 -0.50 -2.61
N LEU A 194 -11.88 0.51 -2.10
CA LEU A 194 -11.50 0.61 -0.69
C LEU A 194 -12.73 0.68 0.23
N LEU A 195 -13.62 1.63 -0.03
CA LEU A 195 -14.82 1.85 0.77
C LEU A 195 -15.81 0.69 0.65
N ALA A 196 -15.98 0.12 -0.54
CA ALA A 196 -16.84 -1.05 -0.72
C ALA A 196 -16.32 -2.25 0.09
N GLY A 197 -15.01 -2.53 0.04
CA GLY A 197 -14.39 -3.60 0.82
C GLY A 197 -14.53 -3.37 2.32
N GLU A 198 -14.33 -2.13 2.78
CA GLU A 198 -14.53 -1.76 4.19
C GLU A 198 -15.97 -1.98 4.66
N VAL A 199 -16.97 -1.54 3.87
CA VAL A 199 -18.38 -1.75 4.20
C VAL A 199 -18.72 -3.24 4.28
N ILE A 200 -18.29 -4.04 3.31
CA ILE A 200 -18.55 -5.48 3.30
C ILE A 200 -17.96 -6.13 4.55
N TRP A 201 -16.70 -5.85 4.91
CA TRP A 201 -16.08 -6.41 6.11
C TRP A 201 -16.68 -5.92 7.43
N ARG A 202 -17.12 -4.66 7.50
CA ARG A 202 -17.86 -4.17 8.67
C ARG A 202 -19.22 -4.87 8.83
N LEU A 203 -19.90 -5.19 7.73
CA LEU A 203 -21.15 -5.96 7.78
C LEU A 203 -20.88 -7.39 8.30
N PHE A 204 -19.84 -8.05 7.77
CA PHE A 204 -19.43 -9.37 8.25
C PHE A 204 -19.04 -9.36 9.73
N SER A 205 -18.28 -8.37 10.19
CA SER A 205 -17.87 -8.27 11.60
C SER A 205 -19.06 -8.01 12.53
N THR A 206 -20.06 -7.25 12.09
CA THR A 206 -21.28 -7.01 12.87
C THR A 206 -22.08 -8.29 13.05
N VAL A 207 -22.23 -9.10 12.00
CA VAL A 207 -22.94 -10.38 12.07
C VAL A 207 -22.18 -11.41 12.93
N ALA A 208 -20.85 -11.45 12.85
CA ALA A 208 -20.04 -12.39 13.62
C ALA A 208 -19.92 -12.07 15.12
N VAL A 209 -20.39 -10.90 15.57
CA VAL A 209 -20.34 -10.47 16.97
C VAL A 209 -21.66 -10.71 17.71
N GLN A 210 -22.76 -10.95 17.00
CA GLN A 210 -24.02 -11.40 17.57
C GLN A 210 -23.93 -12.86 18.03
#